data_AF-A0AA95SIW2-F1
#
_entry.id   AF-A0AA95SIW2-F1
#
_cell.length_a   1.000
_cell.length_b   1.000
_cell.length_c   1.000
_cell.angle_alpha   90.00
_cell.angle_beta   90.00
_cell.angle_gamma   90.00
#
_symmetry.space_group_name_H-M   'P 1'
#
loop_
_entity.id
_entity.type
_entity.pdbx_description
1 polymer ?
#
loop_
_entity_poly.entity_id
_entity_poly.type
_entity_poly.pdbx_seq_one_letter_code
_entity_poly.pdbx_strand_id
1 'polypeptide(L)' 'MSNQLRKGVETLKLFYINRLIESGLYDASEHELNSLTLSELDNIFKKVFPSKEQN' A
#
# COMPACT_ATOMS: atom_id res chain seq x y z
N MET A 1 -5.46 8.24 -25.31
CA MET A 1 -5.51 6.89 -24.69
C MET A 1 -4.21 6.61 -23.98
N SER A 2 -4.05 7.11 -22.76
CA SER A 2 -2.87 6.80 -21.96
C SER A 2 -3.26 6.84 -20.49
N ASN A 3 -2.65 5.96 -19.71
CA ASN A 3 -2.75 5.80 -18.26
C ASN A 3 -3.81 4.88 -17.67
N GLN A 4 -4.27 3.85 -18.37
CA GLN A 4 -4.89 2.71 -17.65
C GLN A 4 -3.89 2.05 -16.70
N LEU A 5 -2.62 1.88 -17.13
CA LEU A 5 -1.56 1.35 -16.27
C LEU A 5 -1.28 2.26 -15.07
N ARG A 6 -1.06 3.56 -15.30
CA ARG A 6 -0.82 4.52 -14.20
C ARG A 6 -2.00 4.58 -13.22
N LYS A 7 -3.24 4.59 -13.72
CA LYS A 7 -4.44 4.53 -12.86
C LYS A 7 -4.48 3.24 -12.05
N GLY A 8 -4.13 2.10 -12.63
CA GLY A 8 -4.05 0.82 -11.92
C GLY A 8 -3.01 0.88 -10.80
N VAL A 9 -1.82 1.40 -11.09
CA VAL A 9 -0.74 1.58 -10.09
C VAL A 9 -1.17 2.54 -8.97
N GLU A 10 -1.74 3.69 -9.31
CA GLU A 10 -2.25 4.67 -8.34
C GLU A 10 -3.34 4.05 -7.45
N THR A 11 -4.27 3.31 -8.04
CA THR A 11 -5.34 2.61 -7.30
C THR A 11 -4.77 1.59 -6.34
N LEU A 12 -3.76 0.82 -6.76
CA LEU A 12 -3.12 -0.19 -5.92
C LEU A 12 -2.31 0.45 -4.77
N LYS A 13 -1.62 1.58 -5.03
CA LYS A 13 -0.96 2.34 -3.96
C LYS A 13 -1.98 2.82 -2.92
N LEU A 14 -3.09 3.41 -3.35
CA LEU A 14 -4.14 3.88 -2.44
C LEU A 14 -4.75 2.74 -1.63
N PHE A 15 -4.94 1.56 -2.24
CA PHE A 15 -5.40 0.36 -1.52
C PHE A 15 -4.46 -0.01 -0.36
N TYR A 16 -3.15 -0.09 -0.62
CA TYR A 16 -2.18 -0.43 0.43
C TYR A 16 -2.14 0.63 1.53
N ILE A 17 -2.09 1.91 1.16
CA ILE A 17 -2.06 3.04 2.11
C ILE A 17 -3.29 3.00 3.02
N ASN A 18 -4.49 2.88 2.45
CA ASN A 18 -5.73 2.84 3.22
C ASN A 18 -5.75 1.64 4.16
N ARG A 19 -5.33 0.45 3.72
CA ARG A 19 -5.27 -0.72 4.60
C ARG A 19 -4.26 -0.58 5.72
N LEU A 20 -3.12 0.05 5.46
CA LEU A 20 -2.11 0.31 6.47
C LEU A 20 -2.62 1.32 7.51
N ILE A 21 -3.33 2.37 7.09
CA ILE A 21 -3.98 3.32 8.01
C ILE A 21 -5.09 2.64 8.82
N GLU A 22 -5.93 1.83 8.17
CA GLU A 22 -7.00 1.06 8.83
C GLU A 22 -6.47 0.10 9.90
N SER A 23 -5.21 -0.35 9.79
CA SER A 23 -4.59 -1.19 10.81
C SER A 23 -4.30 -0.45 12.13
N GLY A 24 -4.37 0.88 12.13
CA GLY A 24 -4.04 1.73 13.27
C GLY A 24 -2.54 1.86 13.56
N LEU A 25 -1.69 1.25 12.71
CA LEU A 25 -0.23 1.32 12.84
C LEU A 25 0.39 2.55 12.16
N TYR A 26 -0.36 3.20 11.27
CA TYR A 26 0.08 4.35 10.50
C TYR A 26 -1.00 5.43 10.51
N ASP A 27 -0.60 6.70 10.59
CA ASP A 27 -1.52 7.82 10.56
C ASP A 27 -1.76 8.30 9.11
N ALA A 28 -2.98 8.74 8.80
CA ALA A 28 -3.31 9.32 7.50
C ALA A 28 -2.58 10.64 7.22
N SER A 29 -2.12 11.33 8.29
CA SER A 29 -1.30 12.53 8.20
C SER A 29 0.17 12.26 7.89
N GLU A 30 0.62 10.99 7.93
CA GLU A 30 1.98 10.62 7.56
C GLU A 30 2.17 10.71 6.04
N HIS A 31 2.80 11.80 5.61
CA HIS A 31 3.29 11.98 4.24
C HIS A 31 4.29 10.89 3.81
N GLU A 32 4.83 10.13 4.75
CA GLU A 32 5.76 9.04 4.50
C GLU A 32 5.13 7.96 3.62
N LEU A 33 3.92 7.48 3.94
CA LEU A 33 3.24 6.42 3.16
C LEU A 33 2.95 6.83 1.71
N ASN A 34 2.62 8.10 1.48
CA ASN A 34 2.36 8.62 0.14
C ASN A 34 3.63 8.73 -0.72
N SER A 35 4.79 8.89 -0.07
CA SER A 35 6.09 9.02 -0.72
C SER A 35 6.67 7.66 -1.14
N LEU A 36 6.20 6.57 -0.54
CA LEU A 36 6.66 5.21 -0.86
C LEU A 36 6.28 4.78 -2.27
N THR A 37 7.15 3.97 -2.89
CA THR A 37 6.86 3.25 -4.13
C THR A 37 5.87 2.10 -3.90
N LEU A 38 5.30 1.58 -4.99
CA LEU A 38 4.34 0.46 -4.89
C LEU A 38 4.98 -0.79 -4.25
N SER A 39 6.23 -1.11 -4.58
CA SER A 39 6.93 -2.26 -4.03
C SER A 39 7.25 -2.11 -2.54
N GLU A 40 7.55 -0.90 -2.08
CA GLU A 40 7.74 -0.61 -0.66
C GLU A 40 6.44 -0.78 0.13
N LEU A 41 5.32 -0.25 -0.40
CA LEU A 41 3.99 -0.44 0.18
C LEU A 41 3.61 -1.92 0.26
N ASP A 42 3.86 -2.70 -0.80
CA ASP A 42 3.59 -4.14 -0.81
C ASP A 42 4.43 -4.90 0.25
N ASN A 43 5.71 -4.57 0.38
CA ASN A 43 6.59 -5.17 1.39
C ASN A 43 6.13 -4.87 2.82
N ILE A 44 5.71 -3.63 3.10
CA ILE A 44 5.16 -3.25 4.40
C ILE A 44 3.84 -3.98 4.63
N PHE A 45 2.95 -3.97 3.64
CA PHE A 45 1.66 -4.65 3.71
C PHE A 45 1.82 -6.13 4.04
N LYS A 46 2.73 -6.85 3.39
CA LYS A 46 3.00 -8.27 3.68
C LYS A 46 3.55 -8.52 5.09
N LYS A 47 4.29 -7.57 5.67
CA LYS A 47 4.76 -7.65 7.06
C LYS A 47 3.64 -7.42 8.07
N VAL A 48 2.75 -6.47 7.77
CA VAL A 48 1.62 -6.10 8.64
C VAL A 48 0.47 -7.12 8.54
N PHE A 49 0.21 -7.60 7.34
CA PHE A 49 -0.80 -8.60 7.02
C PHE A 49 -0.10 -9.85 6.48
N PRO A 50 0.58 -10.62 7.35
CA PRO A 50 1.13 -11.91 6.94
C PRO A 50 -0.04 -12.82 6.57
N SER A 51 -0.31 -12.95 5.28
CA SER A 51 -1.14 -14.03 4.77
C SER A 51 -0.51 -15.33 5.24
N LYS A 52 -1.28 -16.21 5.88
CA LYS A 52 -0.87 -17.58 6.18
C LYS A 52 -0.69 -18.35 4.87
N GLU A 53 0.32 -18.02 4.10
CA GLU A 53 0.95 -18.94 3.17
C GLU A 53 2.22 -19.44 3.87
N GLN A 54 2.01 -20.04 5.04
CA GLN A 54 2.99 -20.93 5.63
C GLN A 54 2.82 -22.26 4.89
N ASN A 55 3.92 -22.71 4.27
CA ASN A 55 4.19 -24.05 3.76
C ASN A 55 3.17 -25.15 4.10
#